data_AF-A0A6I7TVB1-F1
#
_entry.id   AF-A0A6I7TVB1-F1
#
_cell.length_a   1.000
_cell.length_b   1.000
_cell.length_c   1.000
_cell.angle_alpha   90.00
_cell.angle_beta   90.00
_cell.angle_gamma   90.00
#
_symmetry.space_group_name_H-M   'P 1'
#
loop_
_entity.id
_entity.type
_entity.pdbx_description
1 polymer ?
#
loop_
_entity_poly.entity_id
_entity_poly.type
_entity_poly.pdbx_seq_one_letter_code
_entity_poly.pdbx_strand_id
1 'polypeptide(L)'
;MTALFLLRGDELVYVDITIDLKHYDGSAFDLRLSDYHSVKKVIDIAWQAKSIPVPPREGYWVRVTNKDAVFSGEYTLSQCGITTGDRLEIL
;
A
#
# COMPACT_ATOMS: atom_id res chain seq x y z
N MET A 1 -1.08 -15.27 -32.38
CA MET A 1 -2.50 -15.22 -31.94
C MET A 1 -2.54 -14.26 -30.75
N THR A 2 -2.52 -12.97 -31.05
CA THR A 2 -2.35 -11.90 -30.07
C THR A 2 -3.74 -11.48 -29.64
N ALA A 3 -4.11 -11.76 -28.40
CA ALA A 3 -5.35 -11.27 -27.83
C ALA A 3 -5.18 -9.76 -27.56
N LEU A 4 -5.74 -8.96 -28.46
CA LEU A 4 -5.96 -7.54 -28.29
C LEU A 4 -7.14 -7.35 -27.33
N PHE A 5 -6.87 -7.16 -26.05
CA PHE A 5 -7.87 -6.68 -25.09
C PHE A 5 -7.93 -5.15 -25.17
N LEU A 6 -8.97 -4.64 -25.82
CA LEU A 6 -9.50 -3.31 -25.54
C LEU A 6 -10.72 -3.49 -24.62
N LEU A 7 -10.80 -2.71 -23.52
CA LEU A 7 -12.01 -2.10 -22.92
C LEU A 7 -11.85 -1.81 -21.39
N ARG A 8 -11.15 -0.73 -21.03
CA ARG A 8 -11.53 0.34 -20.07
C ARG A 8 -10.29 1.18 -19.74
N GLY A 9 -10.43 2.50 -19.85
CA GLY A 9 -9.37 3.48 -19.63
C GLY A 9 -9.08 3.76 -18.16
N ASP A 10 -8.71 2.73 -17.42
CA ASP A 10 -7.97 2.89 -16.16
C ASP A 10 -6.56 2.38 -16.47
N GLU A 11 -5.66 3.29 -16.88
CA GLU A 11 -4.24 2.93 -16.90
C GLU A 11 -3.88 2.47 -15.49
N LEU A 12 -3.31 1.27 -15.34
CA LEU A 12 -2.80 0.83 -14.06
C LEU A 12 -1.71 1.82 -13.63
N VAL A 13 -2.04 2.75 -12.73
CA VAL A 13 -1.08 3.71 -12.22
C VAL A 13 -0.23 2.99 -11.19
N TYR A 14 1.08 2.96 -11.43
CA TYR A 14 2.04 2.46 -10.46
C TYR A 14 2.47 3.61 -9.56
N VAL A 15 2.42 3.39 -8.25
CA VAL A 15 2.88 4.34 -7.24
C VAL A 15 4.14 3.81 -6.58
N ASP A 16 5.07 4.73 -6.30
CA ASP A 16 6.26 4.49 -5.48
C ASP A 16 6.00 5.07 -4.09
N ILE A 17 5.81 4.20 -3.10
CA ILE A 17 5.49 4.60 -1.72
C ILE A 17 6.56 4.12 -0.76
N THR A 18 6.72 4.80 0.37
CA THR A 18 7.54 4.34 1.48
C THR A 18 6.66 3.69 2.54
N ILE A 19 6.98 2.44 2.90
CA ILE A 19 6.36 1.74 4.02
C ILE A 19 7.18 2.00 5.28
N ASP A 20 6.50 2.43 6.34
CA ASP A 20 7.08 2.72 7.65
C ASP A 20 6.52 1.76 8.71
N LEU A 21 7.42 0.96 9.31
CA LEU A 21 7.14 -0.05 10.31
C LEU A 21 7.48 0.43 11.72
N LYS A 22 7.35 1.73 12.00
CA LYS A 22 7.57 2.36 13.30
C LYS A 22 6.92 1.64 14.49
N HIS A 23 5.74 1.04 14.32
CA HIS A 23 5.03 0.29 15.37
C HIS A 23 5.47 -1.19 15.51
N TYR A 24 6.43 -1.63 14.70
CA TYR A 24 6.94 -2.99 14.63
C TYR A 24 8.46 -3.00 14.84
N ASP A 25 9.26 -3.24 13.80
CA ASP A 25 10.73 -3.28 13.88
C ASP A 25 11.40 -1.91 13.71
N GLY A 26 10.62 -0.86 13.47
CA GLY A 26 11.11 0.51 13.26
C GLY A 26 11.75 0.75 11.89
N SER A 27 11.76 -0.24 11.00
CA SER A 27 12.37 -0.12 9.68
C SER A 27 11.46 0.62 8.69
N ALA A 28 12.04 1.07 7.59
CA ALA A 28 11.30 1.60 6.45
C ALA A 28 11.89 1.10 5.15
N PHE A 29 11.07 1.00 4.10
CA PHE A 29 11.50 0.59 2.77
C PHE A 29 10.52 1.06 1.70
N ASP A 30 11.00 1.19 0.46
CA ASP A 30 10.16 1.61 -0.66
C ASP A 30 9.51 0.41 -1.35
N LEU A 31 8.27 0.61 -1.80
CA LEU A 31 7.47 -0.37 -2.52
C LEU A 31 6.85 0.28 -3.76
N ARG A 32 7.01 -0.38 -4.91
CA ARG A 32 6.31 -0.03 -6.15
C ARG A 32 5.21 -1.04 -6.44
N LEU A 33 3.99 -0.54 -6.65
CA LEU A 33 2.83 -1.36 -6.98
C LEU A 33 1.73 -0.54 -7.64
N SER A 34 0.75 -1.20 -8.26
CA SER A 34 -0.42 -0.52 -8.79
C SER A 34 -1.31 0.03 -7.67
N ASP A 35 -1.85 1.22 -7.87
CA ASP A 35 -2.78 1.90 -6.97
C ASP A 35 -4.16 1.20 -6.85
N TYR A 36 -4.44 0.23 -7.71
CA TYR A 36 -5.65 -0.60 -7.65
C TYR A 36 -5.61 -1.61 -6.49
N HIS A 37 -4.44 -1.82 -5.87
CA HIS A 37 -4.33 -2.68 -4.70
C HIS A 37 -4.95 -2.05 -3.45
N SER A 38 -5.53 -2.88 -2.60
CA SER A 38 -5.99 -2.45 -1.28
C SER A 38 -4.84 -2.14 -0.34
N VAL A 39 -5.08 -1.27 0.64
CA VAL A 39 -4.14 -1.01 1.74
C VAL A 39 -3.77 -2.32 2.44
N LYS A 40 -4.74 -3.22 2.67
CA LYS A 40 -4.47 -4.56 3.21
C LYS A 40 -3.45 -5.33 2.37
N LYS A 41 -3.57 -5.29 1.04
CA LYS A 41 -2.63 -5.97 0.15
C LYS A 41 -1.22 -5.39 0.28
N VAL A 42 -1.09 -4.09 0.49
CA VAL A 42 0.21 -3.44 0.76
C VAL A 42 0.83 -3.97 2.05
N ILE A 43 0.04 -4.07 3.12
CA ILE A 43 0.46 -4.62 4.40
C ILE A 43 0.89 -6.09 4.23
N ASP A 44 0.11 -6.90 3.53
CA ASP A 44 0.46 -8.31 3.28
C ASP A 44 1.80 -8.46 2.55
N ILE A 45 2.08 -7.59 1.56
CA ILE A 45 3.36 -7.55 0.84
C ILE A 45 4.49 -7.12 1.78
N ALA A 46 4.26 -6.11 2.62
CA ALA A 46 5.25 -5.64 3.58
C ALA A 46 5.65 -6.73 4.58
N TRP A 47 4.68 -7.49 5.06
CA TRP A 47 4.90 -8.63 5.94
C TRP A 47 5.76 -9.72 5.29
N GLN A 48 5.45 -10.06 4.04
CA GLN A 48 6.22 -11.05 3.27
C GLN A 48 7.65 -10.56 3.00
N ALA A 49 7.81 -9.30 2.63
CA ALA A 49 9.12 -8.72 2.30
C ALA A 49 10.06 -8.62 3.51
N LYS A 50 9.51 -8.36 4.70
CA LYS A 50 10.31 -8.14 5.93
C LYS A 50 10.32 -9.33 6.89
N SER A 51 9.58 -10.40 6.60
CA SER A 51 9.47 -11.58 7.48
C SER A 51 9.11 -11.19 8.92
N ILE A 52 8.15 -10.28 9.08
CA ILE A 52 7.75 -9.76 10.40
C ILE A 52 7.10 -10.91 11.19
N PRO A 53 7.62 -11.27 12.39
CA PRO A 53 7.20 -12.47 13.10
C PRO A 53 5.86 -12.33 13.84
N VAL A 54 5.38 -11.09 14.00
CA VAL A 54 4.08 -10.78 14.60
C VAL A 54 3.05 -10.53 13.50
N PRO A 55 1.79 -10.96 13.64
CA PRO A 55 0.77 -10.65 12.64
C PRO A 55 0.46 -9.13 12.60
N PRO A 56 -0.03 -8.60 11.46
CA PRO A 56 -0.55 -7.24 11.41
C PRO A 56 -1.75 -7.09 12.35
N ARG A 57 -1.94 -5.88 12.90
CA ARG A 57 -3.11 -5.58 13.74
C ARG A 57 -4.41 -5.65 12.93
N GLU A 58 -5.50 -5.98 13.62
CA GLU A 58 -6.83 -6.02 13.02
C GLU A 58 -7.23 -4.67 12.40
N GLY A 59 -7.99 -4.73 11.32
CA GLY A 59 -8.44 -3.56 10.56
C GLY A 59 -7.42 -3.02 9.54
N TYR A 60 -6.15 -3.47 9.59
CA TYR A 60 -5.15 -3.20 8.54
C TYR A 60 -5.00 -1.69 8.27
N TRP A 61 -4.92 -0.91 9.34
CA TRP A 61 -4.92 0.55 9.28
C TRP A 61 -3.54 1.11 8.90
N VAL A 62 -3.55 2.15 8.07
CA VAL A 62 -2.35 2.93 7.76
C VAL A 62 -2.61 4.41 7.97
N ARG A 63 -1.57 5.13 8.41
CA ARG A 63 -1.51 6.59 8.38
C ARG A 63 -0.63 7.04 7.23
N VAL A 64 -1.15 7.85 6.33
CA VAL A 64 -0.36 8.55 5.31
C VAL A 64 0.23 9.80 5.96
N THR A 65 1.46 9.67 6.46
CA THR A 65 2.08 10.63 7.37
C THR A 65 2.20 12.03 6.78
N ASN A 66 2.50 12.15 5.49
CA ASN A 66 2.63 13.41 4.77
C ASN A 66 1.28 14.05 4.38
N LYS A 67 0.16 13.35 4.56
CA LYS A 67 -1.21 13.85 4.31
C LYS A 67 -2.05 13.94 5.59
N ASP A 68 -1.50 13.51 6.72
CA ASP A 68 -2.16 13.40 8.02
C ASP A 68 -3.55 12.72 7.94
N ALA A 69 -3.64 11.64 7.15
CA ALA A 69 -4.87 10.90 6.90
C ALA A 69 -4.72 9.43 7.29
N VAL A 70 -5.80 8.82 7.80
CA VAL A 70 -5.82 7.41 8.22
C VAL A 70 -6.85 6.65 7.39
N PHE A 71 -6.43 5.50 6.86
CA PHE A 71 -7.26 4.66 6.00
C PHE A 71 -7.30 3.21 6.50
N SER A 72 -8.46 2.58 6.33
CA SER A 72 -8.67 1.16 6.60
C SER A 72 -8.09 0.30 5.47
N GLY A 73 -7.74 -0.95 5.79
CA GLY A 73 -7.23 -1.94 4.84
C GLY A 73 -8.15 -2.28 3.67
N GLU A 74 -9.45 -1.98 3.80
CA GLU A 74 -10.48 -2.31 2.81
C GLU A 74 -10.48 -1.39 1.58
N TYR A 75 -9.88 -0.20 1.67
CA TYR A 75 -9.83 0.76 0.57
C TYR A 75 -8.63 0.52 -0.35
N THR A 76 -8.80 0.81 -1.64
CA THR A 76 -7.67 0.85 -2.60
C THR A 76 -6.81 2.09 -2.39
N LEU A 77 -5.54 2.01 -2.81
CA LEU A 77 -4.65 3.17 -2.76
C LEU A 77 -5.23 4.35 -3.55
N SER A 78 -5.84 4.07 -4.71
CA SER A 78 -6.54 5.08 -5.52
C SER A 78 -7.73 5.72 -4.80
N GLN A 79 -8.55 4.94 -4.09
CA GLN A 79 -9.66 5.46 -3.27
C GLN A 79 -9.18 6.34 -2.11
N CYS A 80 -8.01 6.02 -1.55
CA CYS A 80 -7.36 6.80 -0.50
C CYS A 80 -6.62 8.05 -1.04
N GLY A 81 -6.53 8.21 -2.37
CA GLY A 81 -5.71 9.25 -2.99
C GLY A 81 -4.22 9.10 -2.68
N ILE A 82 -3.73 7.88 -2.47
CA ILE A 82 -2.32 7.57 -2.22
C ILE A 82 -1.56 7.61 -3.55
N THR A 83 -0.45 8.34 -3.55
CA THR A 83 0.33 8.67 -4.75
C THR A 83 1.81 8.45 -4.51
N THR A 84 2.60 8.45 -5.59
CA THR A 84 4.07 8.41 -5.49
C THR A 84 4.62 9.47 -4.53
N GLY A 85 5.53 9.06 -3.67
CA GLY A 85 6.16 9.90 -2.64
C GLY A 85 5.45 9.86 -1.28
N ASP A 86 4.29 9.21 -1.18
CA ASP A 86 3.61 9.05 0.11
C ASP A 86 4.31 8.06 1.03
N ARG A 87 4.22 8.34 2.33
CA ARG A 87 4.77 7.47 3.39
C ARG A 87 3.65 6.92 4.27
N LEU A 88 3.48 5.60 4.19
CA LEU A 88 2.46 4.84 4.91
C LEU A 88 3.05 4.25 6.19
N GLU A 89 2.67 4.81 7.33
CA GLU A 89 2.93 4.24 8.66
C GLU A 89 1.88 3.18 8.95
N ILE A 90 2.30 1.92 9.08
CA ILE A 90 1.41 0.81 9.43
C ILE A 90 1.17 0.84 10.94
N LEU A 91 -0.10 0.90 11.34
CA LEU A 91 -0.52 1.09 12.73
C LEU A 91 -0.56 -0.21 13.55
#